data_AF-A0A350UF05-F1
#
_entry.id   AF-A0A350UF05-F1
#
_cell.length_a   1.000
_cell.length_b   1.000
_cell.length_c   1.000
_cell.angle_alpha   90.00
_cell.angle_beta   90.00
_cell.angle_gamma   90.00
#
_symmetry.space_group_name_H-M   'P 1'
#
loop_
_entity.id
_entity.type
_entity.pdbx_description
1 polymer ?
#
loop_
_entity_poly.entity_id
_entity_poly.type
_entity_poly.pdbx_seq_one_letter_code
_entity_poly.pdbx_strand_id
1 'polypeptide(L)'
;MERLTECIQLLREKGYEVLVPDDKPDSLRVTRGGLQVVLGSGKGLEDLVADRTNIRQLFAEHRLNSCALMTFRDTADGDYISARLAFRAACYEQFLWSAQQAIEKYLKCILVLRRTPRPEPNKHGHRPDMQHRLQKGIDMIGAQALQLTKSTCGFIKYLDATALGARYFEISLVAKGNEHHLLDRAVWELRRYCTPSEDYSCVHLTEGELPPKIRLNGRLERVIDNPKHPGREALLWQNAFFGRRNRRRVGKPRWGVSMKNSSLFIWPQVTKEFLKYAQLTKEVVRAYEELAKSRSDQSVARKRKQDSSIADQGEIG
;
A
#
# COMPACT_ATOMS: atom_id res chain seq x y z
N MET A 1 2.13 38.87 27.25
CA MET A 1 2.67 39.82 26.24
C MET A 1 4.18 39.95 26.34
N GLU A 2 4.74 40.40 27.46
CA GLU A 2 6.20 40.59 27.64
C GLU A 2 7.04 39.33 27.34
N ARG A 3 6.59 38.17 27.83
CA ARG A 3 7.21 36.86 27.55
C ARG A 3 7.12 36.41 26.08
N LEU A 4 6.04 36.76 25.39
CA LEU A 4 5.87 36.40 23.97
C LEU A 4 6.88 37.19 23.11
N THR A 5 7.09 38.46 23.46
CA THR A 5 8.09 39.34 22.85
C THR A 5 9.50 38.79 23.05
N GLU A 6 9.84 38.33 24.25
CA GLU A 6 11.14 37.70 24.56
C GLU A 6 11.36 36.43 23.73
N CYS A 7 10.33 35.58 23.61
CA CYS A 7 10.38 34.37 22.77
C CYS A 7 10.59 34.70 21.29
N ILE A 8 9.89 35.70 20.76
CA ILE A 8 10.05 36.18 19.37
C ILE A 8 11.47 36.67 19.12
N GLN A 9 12.04 37.44 20.06
CA GLN A 9 13.38 37.98 19.94
C GLN A 9 14.45 36.88 19.95
N LEU A 10 14.36 35.92 20.87
CA LEU A 10 15.26 34.76 20.94
C LEU A 10 15.22 33.91 19.67
N LEU A 11 14.05 33.74 19.05
CA LEU A 11 13.89 33.03 17.79
C LEU A 11 14.52 33.81 16.62
N ARG A 12 14.33 35.13 16.56
CA ARG A 12 14.92 35.99 15.51
C ARG A 12 16.45 36.03 15.60
N GLU A 13 17.02 36.16 16.80
CA GLU A 13 18.47 36.10 17.02
C GLU A 13 19.09 34.79 16.53
N LYS A 14 18.32 33.69 16.57
CA LYS A 14 18.73 32.38 16.08
C LYS A 14 18.48 32.19 14.57
N GLY A 15 18.07 33.24 13.85
CA GLY A 15 17.84 33.24 12.42
C GLY A 15 16.52 32.59 11.99
N TYR A 16 15.52 32.54 12.87
CA TYR A 16 14.16 32.13 12.51
C TYR A 16 13.30 33.35 12.20
N GLU A 17 12.48 33.26 11.16
CA GLU A 17 11.43 34.24 10.88
C GLU A 17 10.21 33.91 11.75
N VAL A 18 9.66 34.88 12.47
CA VAL A 18 8.53 34.65 13.38
C VAL A 18 7.40 35.62 13.09
N LEU A 19 6.21 35.05 12.91
CA LEU A 19 4.95 35.76 12.70
C LEU A 19 3.97 35.36 13.81
N VAL A 20 3.24 36.34 14.34
CA VAL A 20 2.08 36.10 15.19
C VAL A 20 0.86 36.11 14.27
N PRO A 21 0.09 35.00 14.15
CA PRO A 21 -1.09 34.98 13.31
C PRO A 21 -2.20 35.88 13.86
N ASP A 22 -2.80 36.71 13.01
CA ASP A 22 -3.92 37.60 13.39
C ASP A 22 -5.14 36.82 13.92
N ASP A 23 -5.34 35.59 13.43
CA ASP A 23 -6.43 34.69 13.80
C ASP A 23 -6.18 33.92 15.11
N LYS A 24 -4.93 33.88 15.59
CA LYS A 24 -4.50 33.18 16.81
C LYS A 24 -3.35 33.93 17.50
N PRO A 25 -3.66 35.03 18.23
CA PRO A 25 -2.65 35.91 18.83
C PRO A 25 -1.78 35.22 19.89
N ASP A 26 -2.23 34.08 20.42
CA ASP A 26 -1.50 33.30 21.42
C ASP A 26 -0.58 32.22 20.80
N SER A 27 -0.41 32.21 19.47
CA SER A 27 0.43 31.25 18.75
C SER A 27 1.57 31.93 17.99
N LEU A 28 2.67 31.21 17.80
CA LEU A 28 3.80 31.67 16.98
C LEU A 28 3.95 30.80 15.75
N ARG A 29 4.05 31.44 14.60
CA ARG A 29 4.39 30.81 13.32
C ARG A 29 5.86 31.06 13.04
N VAL A 30 6.66 30.01 13.20
CA VAL A 30 8.12 30.06 13.08
C VAL A 30 8.54 29.45 11.75
N THR A 31 9.32 30.19 10.97
CA THR A 31 9.76 29.82 9.63
C THR A 31 11.29 29.78 9.56
N ARG A 32 11.84 28.76 8.89
CA ARG A 32 13.28 28.68 8.59
C ARG A 32 13.53 27.90 7.31
N GLY A 33 14.18 28.54 6.33
CA GLY A 33 14.48 27.92 5.04
C GLY A 33 13.25 27.43 4.30
N GLY A 34 12.16 28.20 4.32
CA GLY A 34 10.88 27.88 3.67
C GLY A 34 9.98 26.87 4.40
N LEU A 35 10.43 26.29 5.52
CA LEU A 35 9.62 25.42 6.39
C LEU A 35 8.97 26.23 7.50
N GLN A 36 7.68 25.99 7.75
CA GLN A 36 6.89 26.69 8.74
C GLN A 36 6.33 25.72 9.79
N VAL A 37 6.47 26.07 11.06
CA VAL A 37 5.92 25.35 12.21
C VAL A 37 5.04 26.32 13.01
N VAL A 38 3.88 25.87 13.45
CA VAL A 38 3.00 26.64 14.34
C VAL A 38 3.17 26.12 15.76
N LEU A 39 3.54 27.00 16.67
CA LEU A 39 3.69 26.76 18.10
C LEU A 39 2.42 27.27 18.80
N GLY A 40 1.73 26.40 19.53
CA GLY A 40 0.53 26.76 20.29
C GLY A 40 0.82 27.55 21.57
N SER A 41 -0.25 28.01 22.23
CA SER A 41 -0.20 28.81 23.46
C SER A 41 0.12 27.97 24.71
N GLY A 42 0.82 28.55 25.69
CA GLY A 42 0.97 28.01 27.05
C GLY A 42 2.36 27.42 27.37
N LYS A 43 2.38 26.43 28.28
CA LYS A 43 3.59 25.79 28.84
C LYS A 43 4.54 25.23 27.76
N GLY A 44 3.98 24.77 26.65
CA GLY A 44 4.74 24.27 25.49
C GLY A 44 5.55 25.32 24.74
N LEU A 45 5.27 26.62 24.89
CA LEU A 45 6.11 27.70 24.34
C LEU A 45 7.28 28.02 25.29
N GLU A 46 7.02 27.97 26.60
CA GLU A 46 8.00 28.21 27.66
C GLU A 46 9.08 27.11 27.70
N ASP A 47 8.66 25.84 27.62
CA ASP A 47 9.56 24.67 27.58
C ASP A 47 10.40 24.62 26.28
N LEU A 48 9.88 25.16 25.18
CA LEU A 48 10.55 25.17 23.87
C LEU A 48 11.67 26.22 23.76
N VAL A 49 11.47 27.34 24.46
CA VAL A 49 12.38 28.48 24.45
C VAL A 49 13.52 28.27 25.43
N ALA A 50 13.25 27.57 26.54
CA ALA A 50 14.23 27.16 27.54
C ALA A 50 15.22 26.08 27.02
N ASP A 51 14.79 25.18 26.11
CA ASP A 51 15.63 24.09 25.61
C ASP A 51 15.96 24.22 24.10
N ARG A 52 17.24 24.43 23.79
CA ARG A 52 17.80 24.50 22.42
C ARG A 52 17.53 23.23 21.59
N THR A 53 17.31 22.11 22.25
CA THR A 53 17.08 20.79 21.63
C THR A 53 15.68 20.71 21.02
N ASN A 54 14.71 21.38 21.63
CA ASN A 54 13.29 21.18 21.36
C ASN A 54 12.83 21.80 20.02
N ILE A 55 13.26 23.03 19.68
CA ILE A 55 12.93 23.65 18.38
C ILE A 55 13.58 22.90 17.22
N ARG A 56 14.86 22.52 17.35
CA ARG A 56 15.56 21.77 16.29
C ARG A 56 14.90 20.41 16.06
N GLN A 57 14.50 19.74 17.13
CA GLN A 57 13.76 18.49 17.08
C GLN A 57 12.41 18.66 16.38
N LEU A 58 11.63 19.71 16.70
CA LEU A 58 10.36 19.98 16.02
C LEU A 58 10.53 20.20 14.50
N PHE A 59 11.54 20.97 14.09
CA PHE A 59 11.85 21.12 12.66
C PHE A 59 12.28 19.81 12.02
N ALA A 60 13.04 18.96 12.73
CA ALA A 60 13.42 17.63 12.26
C ALA A 60 12.20 16.70 12.10
N GLU A 61 11.28 16.70 13.06
CA GLU A 61 10.02 15.96 13.01
C GLU A 61 9.11 16.43 11.87
N HIS A 62 9.02 17.74 11.67
CA HIS A 62 8.26 18.30 10.55
C HIS A 62 8.86 17.91 9.19
N ARG A 63 10.19 17.95 9.06
CA ARG A 63 10.89 17.47 7.85
C ARG A 63 10.65 15.98 7.63
N LEU A 64 10.74 15.18 8.69
CA LEU A 64 10.50 13.74 8.61
C LEU A 64 9.06 13.43 8.17
N ASN A 65 8.08 14.16 8.70
CA ASN A 65 6.68 14.07 8.25
C ASN A 65 6.57 14.45 6.77
N SER A 66 7.20 15.55 6.35
CA SER A 66 7.19 15.98 4.95
C SER A 66 7.78 14.92 4.02
N CYS A 67 8.91 14.32 4.41
CA CYS A 67 9.51 13.19 3.70
C CYS A 67 8.56 11.99 3.64
N ALA A 68 7.89 11.63 4.74
CA ALA A 68 6.94 10.52 4.75
C ALA A 68 5.77 10.75 3.77
N LEU A 69 5.24 11.98 3.73
CA LEU A 69 4.13 12.34 2.84
C LEU A 69 4.57 12.37 1.37
N MET A 70 5.72 12.99 1.07
CA MET A 70 6.21 13.12 -0.31
C MET A 70 6.71 11.79 -0.87
N THR A 71 7.56 11.09 -0.12
CA THR A 71 8.21 9.85 -0.58
C THR A 71 7.23 8.70 -0.64
N PHE A 72 6.37 8.57 0.36
CA PHE A 72 5.49 7.40 0.46
C PHE A 72 4.06 7.70 0.06
N ARG A 73 3.36 8.63 0.70
CA ARG A 73 1.94 8.87 0.41
C ARG A 73 1.70 9.36 -1.01
N ASP A 74 2.41 10.39 -1.46
CA ASP A 74 2.20 10.98 -2.79
C ASP A 74 2.67 10.05 -3.92
N THR A 75 3.62 9.16 -3.65
CA THR A 75 4.01 8.07 -4.56
C THR A 75 2.98 6.94 -4.57
N ALA A 76 2.46 6.55 -3.39
CA ALA A 76 1.39 5.55 -3.26
C ALA A 76 0.09 6.00 -3.95
N ASP A 77 -0.25 7.28 -3.84
CA ASP A 77 -1.36 7.91 -4.57
C ASP A 77 -1.17 7.74 -6.09
N GLY A 78 0.08 7.84 -6.57
CA GLY A 78 0.45 7.58 -7.98
C GLY A 78 0.27 6.12 -8.39
N ASP A 79 0.81 5.18 -7.60
CA ASP A 79 0.67 3.74 -7.84
C ASP A 79 -0.79 3.29 -7.82
N TYR A 80 -1.61 3.88 -6.93
CA TYR A 80 -3.04 3.61 -6.89
C TYR A 80 -3.74 4.04 -8.18
N ILE A 81 -3.44 5.23 -8.70
CA ILE A 81 -3.97 5.70 -9.99
C ILE A 81 -3.50 4.77 -11.12
N SER A 82 -2.22 4.38 -11.13
CA SER A 82 -1.67 3.44 -12.11
C SER A 82 -2.36 2.08 -12.06
N ALA A 83 -2.64 1.55 -10.87
CA ALA A 83 -3.39 0.31 -10.71
C ALA A 83 -4.78 0.45 -11.33
N ARG A 84 -5.48 1.56 -11.08
CA ARG A 84 -6.81 1.80 -11.67
C ARG A 84 -6.78 1.93 -13.19
N LEU A 85 -5.75 2.55 -13.75
CA LEU A 85 -5.53 2.62 -15.20
C LEU A 85 -5.32 1.21 -15.78
N ALA A 86 -4.41 0.43 -15.19
CA ALA A 86 -4.12 -0.94 -15.61
C ALA A 86 -5.35 -1.84 -15.53
N PHE A 87 -6.12 -1.73 -14.44
CA PHE A 87 -7.38 -2.46 -14.29
C PHE A 87 -8.35 -2.09 -15.41
N ARG A 88 -8.55 -0.79 -15.67
CA ARG A 88 -9.48 -0.36 -16.73
C ARG A 88 -9.04 -0.81 -18.13
N ALA A 89 -7.74 -0.95 -18.36
CA ALA A 89 -7.15 -1.44 -19.61
C ALA A 89 -7.08 -2.97 -19.72
N ALA A 90 -7.63 -3.70 -18.75
CA ALA A 90 -7.56 -5.15 -18.67
C ALA A 90 -6.17 -5.79 -18.48
N CYS A 91 -5.21 -4.99 -18.01
CA CYS A 91 -3.86 -5.42 -17.67
C CYS A 91 -3.81 -5.86 -16.19
N TYR A 92 -4.32 -7.05 -15.90
CA TYR A 92 -4.50 -7.54 -14.53
C TYR A 92 -3.20 -7.73 -13.75
N GLU A 93 -2.15 -8.20 -14.41
CA GLU A 93 -0.83 -8.38 -13.81
C GLU A 93 -0.27 -7.04 -13.33
N GLN A 94 -0.35 -6.02 -14.18
CA GLN A 94 0.07 -4.66 -13.87
C GLN A 94 -0.82 -4.04 -12.79
N PHE A 95 -2.12 -4.32 -12.80
CA PHE A 95 -3.03 -3.91 -11.72
C PHE A 95 -2.60 -4.50 -10.38
N LEU A 96 -2.36 -5.82 -10.29
CA LEU A 96 -1.98 -6.49 -9.03
C LEU A 96 -0.65 -5.95 -8.50
N TRP A 97 0.32 -5.75 -9.39
CA TRP A 97 1.61 -5.18 -9.02
C TRP A 97 1.48 -3.75 -8.50
N SER A 98 0.84 -2.86 -9.25
CA SER A 98 0.65 -1.46 -8.83
C SER A 98 -0.22 -1.36 -7.57
N ALA A 99 -1.21 -2.24 -7.40
CA ALA A 99 -2.01 -2.34 -6.18
C ALA A 99 -1.15 -2.69 -4.96
N GLN A 100 -0.30 -3.73 -5.08
CA GLN A 100 0.63 -4.11 -4.02
C GLN A 100 1.58 -2.95 -3.68
N GLN A 101 2.15 -2.31 -4.70
CA GLN A 101 3.08 -1.19 -4.54
C GLN A 101 2.43 0.02 -3.83
N ALA A 102 1.18 0.33 -4.16
CA ALA A 102 0.43 1.40 -3.49
C ALA A 102 0.25 1.08 -1.99
N ILE A 103 -0.24 -0.12 -1.66
CA ILE A 103 -0.48 -0.54 -0.28
C ILE A 103 0.83 -0.59 0.52
N GLU A 104 1.91 -1.12 -0.06
CA GLU A 104 3.24 -1.14 0.55
C GLU A 104 3.69 0.27 0.95
N LYS A 105 3.56 1.24 0.05
CA LYS A 105 3.98 2.61 0.30
C LYS A 105 3.08 3.31 1.33
N TYR A 106 1.77 3.08 1.33
CA TYR A 106 0.92 3.60 2.42
C TYR A 106 1.34 3.03 3.78
N LEU A 107 1.60 1.73 3.89
CA LEU A 107 2.08 1.11 5.15
C LEU A 107 3.42 1.72 5.59
N LYS A 108 4.37 1.93 4.67
CA LYS A 108 5.63 2.62 4.97
C LYS A 108 5.44 4.06 5.43
N CYS A 109 4.49 4.78 4.83
CA CYS A 109 4.12 6.13 5.27
C CYS A 109 3.66 6.10 6.74
N ILE A 110 2.76 5.18 7.08
CA ILE A 110 2.21 5.03 8.44
C ILE A 110 3.33 4.71 9.45
N LEU A 111 4.22 3.77 9.12
CA LEU A 111 5.36 3.41 9.97
C LEU A 111 6.24 4.63 10.30
N VAL A 112 6.56 5.45 9.31
CA VAL A 112 7.40 6.66 9.52
C VAL A 112 6.64 7.72 10.32
N LEU A 113 5.37 7.97 10.00
CA LEU A 113 4.55 8.96 10.72
C LEU A 113 4.36 8.58 12.20
N ARG A 114 4.22 7.28 12.49
CA ARG A 114 4.11 6.75 13.86
C ARG A 114 5.46 6.57 14.57
N ARG A 115 6.57 6.93 13.92
CA ARG A 115 7.93 6.75 14.45
C ARG A 115 8.24 5.30 14.84
N THR A 116 7.67 4.33 14.12
CA THR A 116 7.93 2.92 14.36
C THR A 116 9.37 2.61 13.93
N PRO A 117 10.28 2.25 14.85
CA PRO A 117 11.66 1.97 14.50
C PRO A 117 11.74 0.70 13.65
N ARG A 118 12.73 0.66 12.74
CA ARG A 118 13.07 -0.58 12.05
C ARG A 118 13.67 -1.55 13.06
N PRO A 119 13.38 -2.86 12.99
CA PRO A 119 14.05 -3.85 13.82
C PRO A 119 15.58 -3.78 13.66
N GLU A 120 16.29 -4.12 14.74
CA GLU A 120 17.74 -4.24 14.71
C GLU A 120 18.20 -5.34 13.73
N PRO A 121 19.44 -5.26 13.22
CA PRO A 121 19.97 -6.30 12.36
C PRO A 121 19.95 -7.64 13.09
N ASN A 122 19.61 -8.70 12.37
CA ASN A 122 19.79 -10.04 12.88
C ASN A 122 21.29 -10.38 12.98
N LYS A 123 21.60 -11.57 13.52
CA LYS A 123 22.98 -12.10 13.66
C LYS A 123 23.80 -12.16 12.35
N HIS A 124 23.16 -11.99 11.19
CA HIS A 124 23.79 -11.99 9.87
C HIS A 124 23.91 -10.57 9.27
N GLY A 125 23.65 -9.52 10.06
CA GLY A 125 23.70 -8.12 9.60
C GLY A 125 22.50 -7.69 8.76
N HIS A 126 21.52 -8.56 8.54
CA HIS A 126 20.31 -8.21 7.80
C HIS A 126 19.29 -7.55 8.73
N ARG A 127 18.90 -6.31 8.42
CA ARG A 127 17.78 -5.65 9.10
C ARG A 127 16.45 -6.14 8.52
N PRO A 128 15.58 -6.79 9.30
CA PRO A 128 14.24 -7.13 8.86
C PRO A 128 13.49 -5.87 8.41
N ASP A 129 12.74 -5.99 7.33
CA ASP A 129 11.77 -5.00 6.87
C ASP A 129 10.55 -5.69 6.28
N MET A 130 9.49 -4.94 6.02
CA MET A 130 8.29 -5.49 5.40
C MET A 130 8.54 -5.97 3.96
N GLN A 131 9.56 -5.46 3.27
CA GLN A 131 9.80 -5.70 1.84
C GLN A 131 8.49 -5.56 1.05
N HIS A 132 8.17 -6.52 0.19
CA HIS A 132 6.92 -6.62 -0.54
C HIS A 132 5.84 -7.45 0.19
N ARG A 133 6.02 -7.73 1.49
CA ARG A 133 5.07 -8.49 2.32
C ARG A 133 4.21 -7.52 3.12
N LEU A 134 3.01 -7.27 2.64
CA LEU A 134 2.08 -6.30 3.20
C LEU A 134 1.63 -6.69 4.62
N GLN A 135 1.40 -7.99 4.87
CA GLN A 135 1.01 -8.48 6.19
C GLN A 135 2.07 -8.14 7.26
N LYS A 136 3.36 -8.25 6.93
CA LYS A 136 4.44 -7.83 7.86
C LYS A 136 4.34 -6.35 8.21
N GLY A 137 3.96 -5.50 7.26
CA GLY A 137 3.73 -4.08 7.52
C GLY A 137 2.60 -3.84 8.52
N ILE A 138 1.48 -4.57 8.39
CA ILE A 138 0.38 -4.53 9.35
C ILE A 138 0.85 -5.00 10.73
N ASP A 139 1.58 -6.10 10.79
CA ASP A 139 2.06 -6.69 12.04
C ASP A 139 3.01 -5.73 12.77
N MET A 140 3.90 -5.06 12.02
CA MET A 140 4.81 -4.03 12.57
C MET A 140 4.07 -2.80 13.11
N ILE A 141 2.98 -2.39 12.48
CA ILE A 141 2.16 -1.25 12.93
C ILE A 141 1.29 -1.64 14.14
N GLY A 142 0.93 -2.92 14.23
CA GLY A 142 -0.05 -3.46 15.17
C GLY A 142 -1.45 -3.43 14.57
N ALA A 143 -2.03 -4.62 14.35
CA ALA A 143 -3.34 -4.76 13.73
C ALA A 143 -4.45 -4.03 14.51
N GLN A 144 -4.39 -3.98 15.84
CA GLN A 144 -5.37 -3.23 16.65
C GLN A 144 -5.29 -1.72 16.43
N ALA A 145 -4.10 -1.21 16.09
CA ALA A 145 -3.88 0.19 15.81
C ALA A 145 -4.30 0.58 14.37
N LEU A 146 -4.61 -0.41 13.52
CA LEU A 146 -5.19 -0.23 12.20
C LEU A 146 -6.58 -0.87 12.20
N GLN A 147 -7.60 -0.06 12.39
CA GLN A 147 -8.99 -0.52 12.36
C GLN A 147 -9.44 -0.82 10.93
N LEU A 148 -8.92 -1.91 10.35
CA LEU A 148 -9.20 -2.36 8.99
C LEU A 148 -10.35 -3.36 8.98
N THR A 149 -11.25 -3.22 8.01
CA THR A 149 -12.31 -4.21 7.80
C THR A 149 -11.76 -5.59 7.42
N LYS A 150 -12.57 -6.64 7.67
CA LYS A 150 -12.25 -8.02 7.27
C LYS A 150 -11.99 -8.11 5.76
N SER A 151 -12.77 -7.36 4.97
CA SER A 151 -12.60 -7.26 3.52
C SER A 151 -11.21 -6.75 3.13
N THR A 152 -10.70 -5.72 3.79
CA THR A 152 -9.38 -5.16 3.50
C THR A 152 -8.27 -6.11 3.93
N CYS A 153 -8.36 -6.70 5.11
CA CYS A 153 -7.41 -7.73 5.55
C CYS A 153 -7.38 -8.93 4.59
N GLY A 154 -8.53 -9.40 4.13
CA GLY A 154 -8.63 -10.47 3.14
C GLY A 154 -8.00 -10.09 1.79
N PHE A 155 -8.21 -8.85 1.34
CA PHE A 155 -7.61 -8.36 0.10
C PHE A 155 -6.09 -8.20 0.19
N ILE A 156 -5.57 -7.73 1.33
CA ILE A 156 -4.13 -7.63 1.56
C ILE A 156 -3.46 -9.00 1.53
N LYS A 157 -4.07 -10.00 2.19
CA LYS A 157 -3.61 -11.40 2.12
C LYS A 157 -3.64 -11.95 0.68
N TYR A 158 -4.69 -11.61 -0.07
CA TYR A 158 -4.78 -11.96 -1.49
C TYR A 158 -3.62 -11.35 -2.28
N LEU A 159 -3.33 -10.06 -2.12
CA LEU A 159 -2.20 -9.41 -2.81
C LEU A 159 -0.85 -10.04 -2.42
N ASP A 160 -0.62 -10.35 -1.15
CA ASP A 160 0.61 -11.02 -0.71
C ASP A 160 0.76 -12.42 -1.33
N ALA A 161 -0.34 -13.14 -1.54
CA ALA A 161 -0.32 -14.46 -2.16
C ALA A 161 -0.16 -14.39 -3.69
N THR A 162 -0.81 -13.42 -4.35
CA THR A 162 -0.89 -13.38 -5.82
C THR A 162 0.11 -12.42 -6.47
N ALA A 163 0.25 -11.19 -5.98
CA ALA A 163 1.05 -10.17 -6.65
C ALA A 163 2.55 -10.49 -6.62
N LEU A 164 3.04 -11.16 -5.58
CA LEU A 164 4.46 -11.53 -5.46
C LEU A 164 4.92 -12.52 -6.52
N GLY A 165 4.07 -13.50 -6.87
CA GLY A 165 4.33 -14.48 -7.92
C GLY A 165 3.83 -14.04 -9.31
N ALA A 166 2.94 -13.04 -9.38
CA ALA A 166 2.41 -12.53 -10.64
C ALA A 166 3.42 -11.71 -11.45
N ARG A 167 4.52 -11.22 -10.83
CA ARG A 167 5.47 -10.27 -11.46
C ARG A 167 6.01 -10.75 -12.80
N TYR A 168 6.42 -12.01 -12.86
CA TYR A 168 6.89 -12.67 -14.08
C TYR A 168 5.93 -13.76 -14.54
N PHE A 169 4.68 -13.67 -14.09
CA PHE A 169 3.65 -14.68 -14.36
C PHE A 169 4.08 -16.08 -13.92
N GLU A 170 4.77 -16.14 -12.77
CA GLU A 170 5.30 -17.37 -12.17
C GLU A 170 4.20 -18.25 -11.61
N ILE A 171 3.02 -17.70 -11.33
CA ILE A 171 1.84 -18.42 -10.86
C ILE A 171 0.65 -18.12 -11.77
N SER A 172 -0.24 -19.10 -11.94
CA SER A 172 -1.49 -18.90 -12.67
C SER A 172 -2.35 -17.86 -11.96
N LEU A 173 -3.05 -17.03 -12.74
CA LEU A 173 -3.85 -15.92 -12.24
C LEU A 173 -5.32 -16.12 -12.55
N VAL A 174 -6.13 -15.84 -11.52
CA VAL A 174 -7.58 -15.75 -11.63
C VAL A 174 -8.01 -14.41 -11.10
N ALA A 175 -8.59 -13.59 -11.97
CA ALA A 175 -9.15 -12.31 -11.62
C ALA A 175 -10.67 -12.33 -11.83
N LYS A 176 -11.40 -11.98 -10.78
CA LYS A 176 -12.86 -12.09 -10.68
C LYS A 176 -13.59 -10.80 -11.06
N GLY A 177 -12.89 -9.69 -11.24
CA GLY A 177 -13.48 -8.43 -11.71
C GLY A 177 -13.88 -7.45 -10.60
N ASN A 178 -13.75 -7.82 -9.33
CA ASN A 178 -14.11 -6.96 -8.19
C ASN A 178 -12.90 -6.43 -7.41
N GLU A 179 -11.67 -6.77 -7.81
CA GLU A 179 -10.45 -6.45 -7.08
C GLU A 179 -10.21 -4.95 -6.98
N HIS A 180 -10.58 -4.16 -8.00
CA HIS A 180 -10.48 -2.69 -7.94
C HIS A 180 -11.33 -2.07 -6.81
N HIS A 181 -12.51 -2.63 -6.51
CA HIS A 181 -13.33 -2.16 -5.38
C HIS A 181 -12.67 -2.47 -4.04
N LEU A 182 -12.02 -3.64 -3.94
CA LEU A 182 -11.26 -4.03 -2.75
C LEU A 182 -10.04 -3.13 -2.56
N LEU A 183 -9.37 -2.77 -3.66
CA LEU A 183 -8.28 -1.79 -3.64
C LEU A 183 -8.76 -0.42 -3.18
N ASP A 184 -9.87 0.09 -3.72
CA ASP A 184 -10.41 1.40 -3.32
C ASP A 184 -10.70 1.47 -1.82
N ARG A 185 -11.29 0.41 -1.29
CA ARG A 185 -11.55 0.26 0.15
C ARG A 185 -10.25 0.27 0.94
N ALA A 186 -9.30 -0.60 0.57
CA ALA A 186 -8.03 -0.73 1.29
C ALA A 186 -7.23 0.59 1.28
N VAL A 187 -7.20 1.28 0.14
CA VAL A 187 -6.56 2.60 0.02
C VAL A 187 -7.28 3.62 0.88
N TRP A 188 -8.61 3.67 0.88
CA TRP A 188 -9.36 4.58 1.75
C TRP A 188 -9.05 4.31 3.23
N GLU A 189 -9.07 3.05 3.68
CA GLU A 189 -8.84 2.70 5.08
C GLU A 189 -7.42 3.01 5.55
N LEU A 190 -6.40 2.70 4.74
CA LEU A 190 -5.00 2.96 5.10
C LEU A 190 -4.63 4.44 4.99
N ARG A 191 -5.14 5.14 3.97
CA ARG A 191 -4.76 6.51 3.70
C ARG A 191 -5.17 7.46 4.83
N ARG A 192 -6.21 7.14 5.60
CA ARG A 192 -6.59 7.86 6.84
C ARG A 192 -5.47 7.99 7.86
N TYR A 193 -4.54 7.04 7.88
CA TYR A 193 -3.38 7.06 8.78
C TYR A 193 -2.14 7.69 8.15
N CYS A 194 -2.21 8.13 6.88
CA CYS A 194 -1.12 8.77 6.14
C CYS A 194 -1.15 10.30 6.31
N THR A 195 -1.28 10.75 7.56
CA THR A 195 -1.31 12.15 7.95
C THR A 195 -0.71 12.31 9.36
N PRO A 196 0.01 13.40 9.65
CA PRO A 196 0.49 13.67 11.01
C PRO A 196 -0.64 13.96 12.02
N SER A 197 -1.82 14.38 11.55
CA SER A 197 -2.99 14.63 12.40
C SER A 197 -3.75 13.34 12.71
N GLU A 198 -4.20 13.21 13.96
CA GLU A 198 -5.03 12.09 14.42
C GLU A 198 -6.51 12.23 14.04
N ASP A 199 -6.95 13.39 13.54
CA ASP A 199 -8.36 13.71 13.26
C ASP A 199 -9.05 12.65 12.38
N TYR A 200 -8.30 12.06 11.46
CA TYR A 200 -8.81 11.10 10.47
C TYR A 200 -8.72 9.64 10.92
N SER A 201 -7.94 9.36 11.97
CA SER A 201 -7.74 8.01 12.50
C SER A 201 -9.00 7.45 13.15
N CYS A 202 -9.80 8.33 13.75
CA CYS A 202 -11.09 8.04 14.40
C CYS A 202 -12.27 7.87 13.42
N VAL A 203 -12.08 8.13 12.12
CA VAL A 203 -13.16 8.01 11.13
C VAL A 203 -13.24 6.59 10.61
N HIS A 204 -14.20 5.80 11.08
CA HIS A 204 -14.29 4.37 10.76
C HIS A 204 -15.16 4.09 9.52
N LEU A 205 -14.87 2.96 8.86
CA LEU A 205 -15.73 2.42 7.81
C LEU A 205 -16.62 1.34 8.43
N THR A 206 -17.93 1.59 8.44
CA THR A 206 -18.93 0.57 8.78
C THR A 206 -19.25 -0.26 7.55
N GLU A 207 -19.19 -1.59 7.65
CA GLU A 207 -19.61 -2.46 6.54
C GLU A 207 -21.10 -2.26 6.24
N GLY A 208 -21.43 -2.08 4.96
CA GLY A 208 -22.80 -1.81 4.50
C GLY A 208 -23.15 -0.32 4.38
N GLU A 209 -22.35 0.57 4.97
CA GLU A 209 -22.56 2.02 4.87
C GLU A 209 -21.72 2.66 3.75
N LEU A 210 -22.09 3.88 3.37
CA LEU A 210 -21.31 4.66 2.43
C LEU A 210 -20.02 5.15 3.10
N PRO A 211 -18.86 5.05 2.43
CA PRO A 211 -17.61 5.50 3.02
C PRO A 211 -17.64 7.02 3.28
N PRO A 212 -17.27 7.47 4.49
CA PRO A 212 -17.13 8.88 4.79
C PRO A 212 -16.17 9.57 3.81
N LYS A 213 -16.47 10.82 3.44
CA LYS A 213 -15.61 11.59 2.54
C LYS A 213 -14.54 12.30 3.33
N ILE A 214 -13.31 11.85 3.14
CA ILE A 214 -12.12 12.38 3.79
C ILE A 214 -11.26 13.07 2.73
N ARG A 215 -10.75 14.25 3.05
CA ARG A 215 -9.86 15.03 2.19
C ARG A 215 -8.58 15.35 2.96
N LEU A 216 -7.49 14.68 2.61
CA LEU A 216 -6.18 14.85 3.28
C LEU A 216 -5.29 15.91 2.61
N ASN A 217 -5.84 16.66 1.65
CA ASN A 217 -5.12 17.66 0.85
C ASN A 217 -3.82 17.13 0.21
N GLY A 218 -3.83 15.88 -0.23
CA GLY A 218 -2.71 15.20 -0.90
C GLY A 218 -2.85 15.14 -2.41
N ARG A 219 -2.08 14.25 -3.05
CA ARG A 219 -2.08 14.10 -4.51
C ARG A 219 -3.44 13.66 -5.05
N LEU A 220 -4.13 12.70 -4.42
CA LEU A 220 -5.47 12.29 -4.89
C LEU A 220 -6.45 13.45 -4.93
N GLU A 221 -6.49 14.31 -3.92
CA GLU A 221 -7.37 15.48 -3.88
C GLU A 221 -7.10 16.43 -5.05
N ARG A 222 -5.82 16.69 -5.36
CA ARG A 222 -5.42 17.50 -6.53
C ARG A 222 -5.91 16.89 -7.84
N VAL A 223 -5.82 15.55 -7.97
CA VAL A 223 -6.31 14.82 -9.15
C VAL A 223 -7.84 14.86 -9.24
N ILE A 224 -8.55 14.70 -8.13
CA ILE A 224 -10.03 14.75 -8.10
C ILE A 224 -10.54 16.12 -8.50
N ASP A 225 -9.87 17.18 -8.04
CA ASP A 225 -10.32 18.55 -8.24
C ASP A 225 -9.98 19.13 -9.61
N ASN A 226 -8.92 18.65 -10.26
CA ASN A 226 -8.55 19.10 -11.60
C ASN A 226 -9.24 18.25 -12.69
N PRO A 227 -10.30 18.76 -13.37
CA PRO A 227 -11.04 17.98 -14.36
C PRO A 227 -10.20 17.54 -15.56
N LYS A 228 -9.12 18.27 -15.86
CA LYS A 228 -8.21 18.00 -16.99
C LYS A 228 -7.07 17.04 -16.63
N HIS A 229 -6.96 16.59 -15.38
CA HIS A 229 -5.87 15.72 -14.99
C HIS A 229 -6.02 14.32 -15.62
N PRO A 230 -5.00 13.75 -16.30
CA PRO A 230 -5.12 12.51 -17.05
C PRO A 230 -5.51 11.31 -16.18
N GLY A 231 -4.99 11.24 -14.95
CA GLY A 231 -5.35 10.18 -13.99
C GLY A 231 -6.76 10.29 -13.38
N ARG A 232 -7.47 11.39 -13.57
CA ARG A 232 -8.74 11.64 -12.87
C ARG A 232 -9.85 10.70 -13.32
N GLU A 233 -9.93 10.47 -14.62
CA GLU A 233 -10.98 9.63 -15.18
C GLU A 233 -10.90 8.20 -14.64
N ALA A 234 -9.69 7.62 -14.65
CA ALA A 234 -9.44 6.31 -14.07
C ALA A 234 -9.69 6.26 -12.57
N LEU A 235 -9.31 7.31 -11.83
CA LEU A 235 -9.54 7.43 -10.39
C LEU A 235 -11.03 7.39 -10.03
N LEU A 236 -11.88 8.08 -10.79
CA LEU A 236 -13.31 8.22 -10.47
C LEU A 236 -14.20 7.18 -11.14
N TRP A 237 -13.73 6.51 -12.18
CA TRP A 237 -14.47 5.45 -12.87
C TRP A 237 -14.80 4.33 -11.88
N GLN A 238 -16.08 4.04 -11.64
CA GLN A 238 -16.53 3.00 -10.69
C GLN A 238 -15.95 3.10 -9.25
N ASN A 239 -15.61 4.30 -8.78
CA ASN A 239 -15.10 4.48 -7.42
C ASN A 239 -16.19 4.95 -6.46
N ALA A 240 -16.41 4.21 -5.37
CA ALA A 240 -17.34 4.60 -4.30
C ALA A 240 -16.66 5.44 -3.19
N PHE A 241 -15.37 5.21 -2.99
CA PHE A 241 -14.59 5.75 -1.88
C PHE A 241 -14.05 7.15 -2.18
N PHE A 242 -13.59 7.39 -3.41
CA PHE A 242 -13.02 8.66 -3.83
C PHE A 242 -13.91 9.40 -4.82
N GLY A 243 -13.97 10.72 -4.69
CA GLY A 243 -14.75 11.62 -5.56
C GLY A 243 -15.58 12.62 -4.77
N ARG A 244 -16.15 13.60 -5.47
CA ARG A 244 -16.91 14.71 -4.87
C ARG A 244 -18.27 14.32 -4.31
N ARG A 245 -18.88 13.25 -4.83
CA ARG A 245 -20.21 12.78 -4.45
C ARG A 245 -20.15 11.38 -3.89
N ASN A 246 -21.06 11.06 -2.99
CA ASN A 246 -21.26 9.69 -2.52
C ASN A 246 -21.92 8.87 -3.63
N ARG A 247 -21.22 7.85 -4.11
CA ARG A 247 -21.73 6.94 -5.13
C ARG A 247 -22.37 5.75 -4.44
N ARG A 248 -23.68 5.57 -4.64
CA ARG A 248 -24.46 4.46 -4.05
C ARG A 248 -24.37 3.16 -4.84
N ARG A 249 -24.02 3.22 -6.12
CA ARG A 249 -23.96 2.07 -7.02
C ARG A 249 -22.67 2.09 -7.82
N VAL A 250 -21.95 0.97 -7.79
CA VAL A 250 -20.82 0.69 -8.67
C VAL A 250 -21.18 -0.52 -9.53
N GLY A 251 -20.87 -0.43 -10.82
CA GLY A 251 -21.11 -1.52 -11.77
C GLY A 251 -20.02 -2.59 -11.68
N LYS A 252 -20.36 -3.80 -12.13
CA LYS A 252 -19.36 -4.82 -12.43
C LYS A 252 -18.70 -4.50 -13.78
N PRO A 253 -17.38 -4.68 -13.92
CA PRO A 253 -16.73 -4.54 -15.21
C PRO A 253 -17.26 -5.58 -16.20
N ARG A 254 -17.40 -5.21 -17.47
CA ARG A 254 -18.07 -6.05 -18.50
C ARG A 254 -17.26 -7.25 -18.98
N TRP A 255 -15.97 -7.32 -18.67
CA TRP A 255 -15.00 -8.26 -19.22
C TRP A 255 -14.87 -9.56 -18.41
N GLY A 256 -15.71 -9.72 -17.37
CA GLY A 256 -15.90 -11.00 -16.69
C GLY A 256 -14.71 -11.47 -15.86
N VAL A 257 -14.62 -12.80 -15.69
CA VAL A 257 -13.51 -13.47 -14.99
C VAL A 257 -12.39 -13.73 -15.98
N SER A 258 -11.18 -13.25 -15.67
CA SER A 258 -9.97 -13.53 -16.45
C SER A 258 -9.18 -14.65 -15.78
N MET A 259 -8.84 -15.70 -16.53
CA MET A 259 -8.01 -16.80 -16.07
C MET A 259 -6.84 -16.97 -17.02
N LYS A 260 -5.62 -17.00 -16.49
CA LYS A 260 -4.41 -17.25 -17.27
C LYS A 260 -3.54 -18.25 -16.53
N ASN A 261 -3.09 -19.28 -17.24
CA ASN A 261 -2.17 -20.28 -16.70
C ASN A 261 -0.72 -19.84 -16.86
N SER A 262 0.10 -19.96 -15.83
CA SER A 262 1.53 -19.69 -15.95
C SER A 262 2.19 -20.69 -16.91
N SER A 263 3.25 -20.27 -17.59
CA SER A 263 4.00 -21.15 -18.49
C SER A 263 4.56 -22.37 -17.75
N LEU A 264 4.99 -22.19 -16.49
CA LEU A 264 5.48 -23.27 -15.63
C LEU A 264 4.35 -24.20 -15.15
N PHE A 265 3.12 -23.73 -15.07
CA PHE A 265 1.97 -24.60 -14.83
C PHE A 265 1.65 -25.45 -16.07
N ILE A 266 1.82 -24.91 -17.27
CA ILE A 266 1.60 -25.65 -18.52
C ILE A 266 2.71 -26.69 -18.69
N TRP A 267 3.97 -26.30 -18.52
CA TRP A 267 5.15 -27.15 -18.72
C TRP A 267 6.03 -27.26 -17.46
N PRO A 268 5.56 -27.90 -16.37
CA PRO A 268 6.29 -27.94 -15.11
C PRO A 268 7.63 -28.68 -15.20
N GLN A 269 7.80 -29.57 -16.17
CA GLN A 269 9.05 -30.30 -16.41
C GLN A 269 10.23 -29.39 -16.78
N VAL A 270 9.98 -28.18 -17.32
CA VAL A 270 11.05 -27.26 -17.73
C VAL A 270 11.62 -26.46 -16.55
N THR A 271 11.04 -26.57 -15.35
CA THR A 271 11.40 -25.75 -14.18
C THR A 271 12.90 -25.78 -13.87
N LYS A 272 13.53 -26.97 -13.92
CA LYS A 272 14.99 -27.11 -13.66
C LYS A 272 15.84 -26.43 -14.72
N GLU A 273 15.43 -26.50 -15.98
CA GLU A 273 16.13 -25.85 -17.08
C GLU A 273 15.95 -24.33 -17.01
N PHE A 274 14.74 -23.88 -16.70
CA PHE A 274 14.38 -22.47 -16.56
C PHE A 274 15.21 -21.76 -15.48
N LEU A 275 15.51 -22.46 -14.37
CA LEU A 275 16.34 -21.94 -13.28
C LEU A 275 17.78 -21.60 -13.67
N LYS A 276 18.27 -22.11 -14.80
CA LYS A 276 19.59 -21.72 -15.33
C LYS A 276 19.59 -20.27 -15.86
N TYR A 277 18.42 -19.75 -16.22
CA TYR A 277 18.27 -18.46 -16.89
C TYR A 277 17.53 -17.42 -16.07
N ALA A 278 16.65 -17.85 -15.15
CA ALA A 278 15.82 -16.95 -14.36
C ALA A 278 15.72 -17.39 -12.90
N GLN A 279 15.72 -16.40 -12.00
CA GLN A 279 15.57 -16.63 -10.57
C GLN A 279 14.09 -16.77 -10.21
N LEU A 280 13.74 -17.87 -9.56
CA LEU A 280 12.42 -18.09 -8.94
C LEU A 280 12.57 -18.23 -7.42
N THR A 281 11.48 -18.00 -6.70
CA THR A 281 11.44 -18.26 -5.26
C THR A 281 11.50 -19.77 -4.98
N LYS A 282 12.08 -20.16 -3.85
CA LYS A 282 12.22 -21.58 -3.47
C LYS A 282 10.86 -22.28 -3.38
N GLU A 283 9.85 -21.55 -2.91
CA GLU A 283 8.48 -22.03 -2.79
C GLU A 283 7.87 -22.33 -4.16
N VAL A 284 8.06 -21.44 -5.15
CA VAL A 284 7.56 -21.64 -6.52
C VAL A 284 8.25 -22.82 -7.20
N VAL A 285 9.57 -22.93 -7.07
CA VAL A 285 10.34 -24.07 -7.62
C VAL A 285 9.81 -25.39 -7.10
N ARG A 286 9.70 -25.51 -5.78
CA ARG A 286 9.21 -26.72 -5.13
C ARG A 286 7.83 -27.11 -5.63
N ALA A 287 6.91 -26.14 -5.71
CA ALA A 287 5.54 -26.39 -6.18
C ALA A 287 5.51 -26.96 -7.61
N TYR A 288 6.34 -26.45 -8.52
CA TYR A 288 6.37 -26.94 -9.90
C TYR A 288 7.11 -28.27 -10.07
N GLU A 289 8.13 -28.55 -9.26
CA GLU A 289 8.77 -29.87 -9.24
C GLU A 289 7.81 -30.96 -8.75
N GLU A 290 7.04 -30.67 -7.68
CA GLU A 290 5.98 -31.55 -7.19
C GLU A 290 4.89 -31.76 -8.25
N LEU A 291 4.47 -30.69 -8.94
CA LEU A 291 3.51 -30.78 -10.04
C LEU A 291 4.04 -31.64 -11.19
N ALA A 292 5.30 -31.47 -11.60
CA ALA A 292 5.93 -32.27 -12.66
C ALA A 292 5.92 -33.75 -12.31
N LYS A 293 6.30 -34.10 -11.07
CA LYS A 293 6.27 -35.47 -10.57
C LYS A 293 4.86 -36.05 -10.61
N SER A 294 3.87 -35.32 -10.08
CA SER A 294 2.47 -35.78 -10.06
C SER A 294 1.90 -36.06 -11.45
N ARG A 295 2.25 -35.25 -12.46
CA ARG A 295 1.82 -35.46 -13.86
C ARG A 295 2.51 -36.66 -14.50
N SER A 296 3.78 -36.90 -14.19
CA SER A 296 4.50 -38.10 -14.63
C SER A 296 3.91 -39.36 -14.02
N ASP A 297 3.61 -39.35 -12.72
CA ASP A 297 3.01 -40.50 -12.04
C ASP A 297 1.62 -40.83 -12.61
N GLN A 298 0.81 -39.80 -12.91
CA GLN A 298 -0.49 -39.96 -13.57
C GLN A 298 -0.38 -40.50 -15.00
N SER A 299 0.62 -40.09 -15.78
CA SER A 299 0.79 -40.59 -17.16
C SER A 299 1.20 -42.07 -17.15
N VAL A 300 2.08 -42.47 -16.24
CA VAL A 300 2.47 -43.87 -16.03
C VAL A 300 1.27 -44.71 -15.58
N ALA A 301 0.47 -44.21 -14.64
CA ALA A 301 -0.72 -44.90 -14.17
C ALA A 301 -1.79 -45.07 -15.27
N ARG A 302 -1.98 -44.06 -16.13
CA ARG A 302 -2.87 -44.14 -17.29
C ARG A 302 -2.39 -45.17 -18.31
N LYS A 303 -1.08 -45.19 -18.60
CA LYS A 303 -0.50 -46.18 -19.53
C LYS A 303 -0.69 -47.61 -19.02
N ARG A 304 -0.40 -47.87 -17.73
CA ARG A 304 -0.63 -49.18 -17.11
C ARG A 304 -2.09 -49.65 -17.19
N LYS A 305 -3.06 -48.75 -16.98
CA LYS A 305 -4.50 -49.07 -17.11
C LYS A 305 -4.91 -49.37 -18.56
N GLN A 306 -4.29 -48.67 -19.51
CA GLN A 306 -4.57 -48.88 -20.93
C GLN A 306 -4.00 -50.23 -21.39
N ASP A 307 -2.77 -50.54 -21.00
CA ASP A 307 -2.09 -51.81 -21.30
C ASP A 307 -2.84 -53.01 -20.66
N SER A 308 -3.37 -52.87 -19.44
CA SER A 308 -4.18 -53.93 -18.81
C SER A 308 -5.53 -54.14 -19.50
N SER A 309 -6.18 -53.06 -20.00
CA SER A 309 -7.45 -53.20 -20.73
C SER A 309 -7.29 -53.83 -22.12
N ILE A 310 -6.11 -53.67 -22.73
CA ILE A 310 -5.77 -54.29 -24.02
C ILE A 310 -5.47 -55.79 -23.81
N ALA A 311 -4.83 -56.16 -22.71
CA ALA A 311 -4.60 -57.56 -22.36
C ALA A 311 -5.92 -58.32 -22.11
N ASP A 312 -6.88 -57.72 -21.39
CA ASP A 312 -8.19 -58.33 -21.13
C ASP A 312 -9.07 -58.48 -22.40
N GLN A 313 -8.83 -57.68 -23.46
CA GLN A 313 -9.53 -57.80 -24.74
C GLN A 313 -8.89 -58.80 -25.71
N GLY A 314 -7.65 -59.23 -25.45
CA GLY A 314 -6.93 -60.21 -26.27
C GLY A 314 -7.21 -61.67 -25.92
N GLU A 315 -7.87 -61.96 -24.80
CA GLU A 315 -8.16 -63.34 -24.34
C GLU A 315 -9.58 -63.85 -24.72
N ILE A 316 -10.35 -63.09 -25.53
CA ILE A 316 -11.69 -63.51 -26.03
C ILE A 316 -11.67 -63.81 -27.56
N GLY A 317 -10.49 -64.02 -28.15
CA GLY A 317 -10.31 -64.35 -29.58
C GLY A 317 -10.00 -65.81 -29.84
#